data_AF-A0A7C8LMA1-F1
#
_entry.id   AF-A0A7C8LMA1-F1
#
_cell.length_a   1.000
_cell.length_b   1.000
_cell.length_c   1.000
_cell.angle_alpha   90.00
_cell.angle_beta   90.00
_cell.angle_gamma   90.00
#
_symmetry.space_group_name_H-M   'P 1'
#
loop_
_entity.id
_entity.type
_entity.pdbx_description
1 polymer ?
#
loop_
_entity_poly.entity_id
_entity_poly.type
_entity_poly.pdbx_seq_one_letter_code
_entity_poly.pdbx_strand_id
1 'polypeptide(L)' 'MATPYAPDTRSPAAPEVITASSKRVKCDGGGGALGHPVVFYDMGEADFVECLYCDRRFVLAPGAGDHDH' A
#
# COMPACT_ATOMS: atom_id res chain seq x y z
N MET A 1 21.84 -25.97 28.85
CA MET A 1 22.13 -25.42 27.50
C MET A 1 20.82 -24.82 27.00
N ALA A 2 20.82 -23.54 26.63
CA ALA A 2 19.62 -22.69 26.63
C ALA A 2 18.68 -22.92 25.43
N THR A 3 17.40 -23.18 25.78
CA THR A 3 16.11 -22.88 25.11
C THR A 3 15.83 -23.28 23.65
N PRO A 4 14.67 -23.96 23.39
CA PRO A 4 14.19 -24.26 22.05
C PRO A 4 13.60 -23.02 21.36
N TYR A 5 13.80 -22.97 20.04
CA TYR A 5 13.26 -22.01 19.08
C TYR A 5 11.82 -21.58 19.40
N ALA A 6 11.65 -20.35 19.90
CA ALA A 6 10.36 -19.70 19.97
C ALA A 6 9.91 -19.37 18.53
N PRO A 7 8.65 -19.60 18.12
CA PRO A 7 8.17 -19.14 16.84
C PRO A 7 8.19 -17.61 16.88
N ASP A 8 9.10 -17.02 16.11
CA ASP A 8 9.22 -15.59 15.95
C ASP A 8 7.85 -15.04 15.54
N THR A 9 7.17 -14.36 16.45
CA THR A 9 5.89 -13.68 16.24
C THR A 9 6.07 -12.47 15.31
N ARG A 10 6.86 -12.62 14.24
CA ARG A 10 7.00 -11.66 13.16
C ARG A 10 5.80 -11.81 12.25
N SER A 11 4.62 -11.61 12.81
CA SER A 11 3.47 -11.21 12.02
C SER A 11 3.86 -9.85 11.43
N PRO A 12 4.13 -9.73 10.11
CA PRO A 12 4.29 -8.40 9.55
C PRO A 12 2.99 -7.68 9.86
N ALA A 13 3.06 -6.57 10.60
CA ALA A 13 1.91 -5.71 10.83
C ALA A 13 1.23 -5.52 9.47
N ALA A 14 -0.07 -5.84 9.40
CA ALA A 14 -0.79 -5.84 8.14
C ALA A 14 -0.54 -4.50 7.42
N PRO A 15 -0.28 -4.52 6.10
CA PRO A 15 0.03 -3.30 5.36
C PRO A 15 -1.09 -2.29 5.56
N GLU A 16 -0.73 -1.02 5.73
CA GLU A 16 -1.71 0.05 5.90
C GLU A 16 -2.54 0.15 4.61
N VAL A 17 -3.84 -0.17 4.69
CA VAL A 17 -4.75 -0.15 3.55
C VAL A 17 -5.43 1.21 3.44
N ILE A 18 -5.33 1.83 2.27
CA ILE A 18 -5.87 3.15 1.97
C ILE A 18 -6.81 3.02 0.79
N THR A 19 -8.04 3.51 0.95
CA THR A 19 -8.99 3.55 -0.16
C THR A 19 -8.63 4.68 -1.12
N ALA A 20 -8.32 4.34 -2.36
CA ALA A 20 -8.05 5.29 -3.43
C ALA A 20 -9.33 5.60 -4.22
N SER A 21 -9.51 6.86 -4.59
CA SER A 21 -10.65 7.32 -5.39
C SER A 21 -10.44 7.16 -6.89
N SER A 22 -9.32 6.61 -7.34
CA SER A 22 -8.99 6.43 -8.77
C SER A 22 -7.95 5.33 -8.93
N LYS A 23 -7.89 4.73 -10.12
CA LYS A 23 -6.86 3.75 -10.50
C LYS A 23 -5.45 4.35 -10.54
N ARG A 24 -5.32 5.66 -10.71
CA ARG A 24 -4.04 6.36 -10.60
C ARG A 24 -3.84 6.89 -9.19
N VAL A 25 -2.83 6.37 -8.52
CA VAL A 25 -2.49 6.70 -7.14
C VAL A 25 -1.23 7.52 -7.10
N LYS A 26 -1.26 8.62 -6.34
CA LYS A 26 -0.07 9.39 -5.97
C LYS A 26 0.28 9.06 -4.53
N CYS A 27 1.49 8.56 -4.29
CA CYS A 27 2.01 8.34 -2.96
C CYS A 27 3.18 9.31 -2.70
N ASP A 28 3.04 10.18 -1.70
CA ASP A 28 4.06 11.14 -1.24
C ASP A 28 4.74 10.70 0.08
N GLY A 29 4.52 9.46 0.52
CA GLY A 29 5.09 8.94 1.75
C GLY A 29 4.52 9.56 3.04
N GLY A 30 3.38 10.25 2.99
CA GLY A 30 2.71 10.80 4.18
C GLY A 30 3.23 12.17 4.61
N GLY A 31 3.94 12.89 3.72
CA GLY A 31 4.35 14.29 3.94
C GLY A 31 5.37 14.55 5.05
N GLY A 32 5.95 13.51 5.65
CA GLY A 32 6.92 13.61 6.74
C GLY A 32 8.37 13.39 6.29
N ALA A 33 9.33 13.69 7.18
CA ALA A 33 10.77 13.52 6.93
C ALA A 33 11.21 12.05 6.72
N LEU A 34 10.36 11.08 7.10
CA LEU A 34 10.59 9.64 6.93
C LEU A 34 9.84 9.06 5.71
N GLY A 35 9.16 9.90 4.91
CA GLY A 35 8.51 9.47 3.68
C GLY A 35 9.48 9.22 2.53
N HIS A 36 8.94 8.95 1.34
CA HIS A 36 9.69 8.83 0.08
C HIS A 36 9.32 9.94 -0.90
N PRO A 37 10.14 10.19 -1.93
CA PRO A 37 9.78 11.09 -3.02
C PRO A 37 8.43 10.74 -3.64
N VAL A 38 7.73 11.73 -4.19
CA VAL A 38 6.42 11.50 -4.82
C VAL A 38 6.57 10.48 -5.95
N VAL A 39 5.82 9.39 -5.85
CA VAL A 39 5.72 8.35 -6.89
C VAL A 39 4.26 8.16 -7.28
N PHE A 40 4.07 7.79 -8.54
CA PHE A 40 2.76 7.56 -9.12
C PHE A 40 2.66 6.08 -9.51
N TYR A 41 1.58 5.45 -9.07
CA TYR A 41 1.26 4.07 -9.42
C TYR A 41 -0.05 4.06 -10.20
N ASP A 42 -0.16 3.13 -11.14
CA ASP A 42 -1.39 2.88 -11.88
C ASP A 42 -1.83 1.45 -11.59
N MET A 43 -3.07 1.28 -11.13
CA MET A 43 -3.62 -0.04 -10.80
C MET A 43 -3.97 -0.85 -12.06
N GLY A 44 -4.16 -0.20 -13.22
CA GLY A 44 -4.55 -0.85 -14.47
C GLY A 44 -5.87 -1.62 -14.36
N GLU A 45 -5.77 -2.95 -14.51
CA GLU A 45 -6.90 -3.89 -14.37
C GLU A 45 -7.07 -4.41 -12.94
N ALA A 46 -6.10 -4.16 -12.05
CA ALA A 46 -6.21 -4.53 -10.65
C ALA A 46 -7.03 -3.51 -9.87
N ASP A 47 -7.60 -3.94 -8.75
CA ASP A 47 -8.31 -3.08 -7.81
C ASP A 47 -7.39 -2.59 -6.67
N PHE A 48 -6.10 -2.92 -6.70
CA PHE A 48 -5.15 -2.46 -5.69
C PHE A 48 -3.73 -2.33 -6.22
N VAL A 49 -2.95 -1.47 -5.59
CA VAL A 49 -1.50 -1.32 -5.81
C VAL A 49 -0.78 -1.01 -4.51
N GLU A 50 0.47 -1.45 -4.39
CA GLU A 50 1.27 -1.30 -3.17
C GLU A 50 2.44 -0.37 -3.42
N CYS A 51 2.68 0.55 -2.49
CA CYS A 51 3.87 1.40 -2.56
C CYS A 51 5.08 0.65 -2.00
N LEU A 52 6.10 0.45 -2.83
CA LEU A 52 7.34 -0.26 -2.48
C LEU A 52 8.25 0.48 -1.47
N TYR A 53 7.83 1.65 -1.00
CA TYR A 53 8.61 2.47 -0.07
C TYR A 53 7.98 2.56 1.33
N CYS A 54 6.66 2.70 1.42
CA CYS A 54 5.94 2.80 2.70
C CYS A 54 5.13 1.54 3.03
N ASP A 55 5.13 0.53 2.16
CA ASP A 55 4.30 -0.68 2.29
C ASP A 55 2.80 -0.40 2.45
N ARG A 56 2.36 0.78 1.98
CA ARG A 56 0.96 1.19 1.98
C ARG A 56 0.26 0.56 0.79
N ARG A 57 -0.86 -0.12 1.03
CA ARG A 57 -1.69 -0.74 0.00
C ARG A 57 -2.85 0.19 -0.34
N PHE A 58 -2.88 0.66 -1.57
CA PHE A 58 -3.96 1.48 -2.09
C PHE A 58 -4.98 0.59 -2.78
N VAL A 59 -6.23 0.61 -2.32
CA VAL A 59 -7.33 -0.21 -2.86
C VAL A 59 -8.36 0.72 -3.49
N LEU A 60 -8.79 0.43 -4.71
CA LEU A 60 -9.78 1.20 -5.43
C LEU A 60 -11.11 1.18 -4.66
N ALA A 61 -11.72 2.35 -4.47
CA ALA A 61 -13.04 2.44 -3.89
C ALA A 61 -14.06 1.72 -4.80
N PRO A 62 -15.07 1.02 -4.24
CA PRO A 62 -16.12 0.41 -5.03
C PRO A 62 -16.85 1.50 -5.84
N GLY A 63 -16.80 1.41 -7.17
CA GLY A 63 -17.37 2.39 -8.09
C GLY A 63 -16.40 3.48 -8.60
N ALA A 64 -15.14 3.51 -8.15
CA ALA A 64 -14.15 4.53 -8.53
C ALA A 64 -13.32 4.19 -9.79
N GLY A 65 -13.77 3.23 -10.61
CA GLY A 65 -13.06 2.74 -11.79
C GLY A 65 -13.75 3.04 -13.13
N ASP A 66 -14.87 3.75 -13.11
CA ASP A 66 -15.70 4.00 -14.30
C ASP A 66 -15.42 5.40 -14.83
N HIS A 67 -14.48 5.51 -15.76
CA HIS A 67 -14.57 6.50 -16.83
C HIS A 67 -14.35 5.73 -18.13
N ASP A 68 -15.40 5.03 -18.55
CA ASP A 68 -15.62 4.61 -19.93
C ASP A 68 -15.87 5.87 -20.79
N HIS A 69 -15.12 5.94 -21.90
CA HIS A 69 -15.28 6.80 -23.07
C HIS A 69 -14.79 8.26 -23.05
#